data_AF-A0A7S0J0Y9-F1
#
_entry.id   AF-A0A7S0J0Y9-F1
#
_cell.length_a   1.000
_cell.length_b   1.000
_cell.length_c   1.000
_cell.angle_alpha   90.00
_cell.angle_beta   90.00
_cell.angle_gamma   90.00
#
_symmetry.space_group_name_H-M   'P 1'
#
loop_
_entity.id
_entity.type
_entity.pdbx_description
1 polymer ?
#
loop_
_entity_poly.entity_id
_entity_poly.type
_entity_poly.pdbx_seq_one_letter_code
_entity_poly.pdbx_strand_id
1 'polypeptide(L)'
;LRVCWLLEMFALLEMIAVAGLSLPPTPGIRTLGATRRCVLAVAGATPLAAYADDVADLLYGAKAKADGDASVFVGTYTDPMHPGGTRAIALKETKIGPYQLARIVGGGGEGEPPLYELPAMISPAPGKRGQWQITIDFSPKGGPKDFTGYWDGDGIRFPPTPRQVERGNTSGNKWPKTS
;
A
#
# COMPACT_ATOMS: atom_id res chain seq x y z
N LEU A 1 -9.47 -32.61 39.93
CA LEU A 1 -10.74 -32.96 40.59
C LEU A 1 -11.63 -31.72 40.65
N ARG A 2 -12.90 -31.87 40.23
CA ARG A 2 -14.12 -31.05 40.53
C ARG A 2 -14.11 -29.59 40.04
N VAL A 3 -14.80 -29.17 38.98
CA VAL A 3 -16.23 -29.24 38.57
C VAL A 3 -17.15 -28.29 39.35
N CYS A 4 -17.86 -27.45 38.58
CA CYS A 4 -19.16 -26.78 38.80
C CYS A 4 -19.28 -25.53 39.67
N TRP A 5 -19.62 -24.42 39.00
CA TRP A 5 -20.68 -23.46 39.37
C TRP A 5 -21.47 -23.18 38.06
N LEU A 6 -22.62 -23.83 37.81
CA LEU A 6 -24.01 -23.33 37.95
C LEU A 6 -24.19 -21.88 37.45
N LEU A 7 -24.84 -21.64 36.29
CA LEU A 7 -26.31 -21.39 36.07
C LEU A 7 -26.80 -20.21 36.95
N GLU A 8 -27.62 -19.24 36.54
CA GLU A 8 -28.46 -18.88 35.38
C GLU A 8 -29.03 -17.50 35.79
N MET A 9 -29.33 -16.57 34.87
CA MET A 9 -30.46 -15.65 35.06
C MET A 9 -30.88 -14.93 33.78
N PHE A 10 -31.89 -15.53 33.15
CA PHE A 10 -33.14 -14.97 32.66
C PHE A 10 -33.21 -13.57 32.03
N ALA A 11 -33.76 -13.63 30.81
CA ALA A 11 -34.29 -12.57 29.95
C ALA A 11 -35.45 -11.76 30.55
N LEU A 12 -35.72 -10.61 29.92
CA LEU A 12 -37.01 -9.99 29.55
C LEU A 12 -36.69 -8.50 29.21
N LEU A 13 -37.39 -7.71 28.40
CA LEU A 13 -38.41 -7.82 27.34
C LEU A 13 -38.81 -6.34 27.05
N GLU A 14 -39.41 -6.10 25.88
CA GLU A 14 -40.27 -4.94 25.51
C GLU A 14 -39.59 -3.66 24.99
N MET A 15 -39.73 -3.28 23.72
CA MET A 15 -40.90 -2.93 22.86
C MET A 15 -41.17 -1.41 22.86
N ILE A 16 -41.72 -0.94 21.72
CA ILE A 16 -42.32 0.38 21.36
C ILE A 16 -41.57 0.99 20.15
N ALA A 17 -42.17 1.52 19.08
CA ALA A 17 -43.46 1.40 18.40
C ALA A 17 -43.34 2.24 17.09
N VAL A 18 -44.28 2.01 16.19
CA VAL A 18 -44.47 2.47 14.81
C VAL A 18 -44.81 3.97 14.64
N ALA A 19 -44.41 4.57 13.51
CA ALA A 19 -45.17 5.47 12.59
C ALA A 19 -44.16 6.26 11.72
N GLY A 20 -44.31 6.60 10.43
CA GLY A 20 -45.45 6.65 9.52
C GLY A 20 -45.29 7.91 8.63
N LEU A 21 -45.12 7.71 7.32
CA LEU A 21 -45.33 8.61 6.15
C LEU A 21 -44.57 9.95 6.02
N SER A 22 -43.90 10.14 4.87
CA SER A 22 -44.23 11.15 3.83
C SER A 22 -43.04 11.37 2.88
N LEU A 23 -43.19 11.00 1.59
CA LEU A 23 -42.23 11.32 0.53
C LEU A 23 -42.69 12.59 -0.20
N PRO A 24 -41.83 13.61 -0.35
CA PRO A 24 -42.01 14.65 -1.36
C PRO A 24 -41.20 14.38 -2.66
N PRO A 25 -41.63 14.96 -3.79
CA PRO A 25 -41.27 14.55 -5.15
C PRO A 25 -39.87 14.99 -5.61
N THR A 26 -39.29 14.17 -6.49
CA THR A 26 -38.05 14.40 -7.23
C THR A 26 -38.16 15.59 -8.21
N PRO A 27 -37.19 16.52 -8.24
CA PRO A 27 -36.93 17.33 -9.41
C PRO A 27 -35.75 16.78 -10.23
N GLY A 28 -35.91 16.81 -11.55
CA GLY A 28 -35.13 16.04 -12.51
C GLY A 28 -33.64 16.38 -12.66
N ILE A 29 -32.92 15.37 -13.13
CA ILE A 29 -31.56 15.43 -13.65
C ILE A 29 -31.53 16.37 -14.85
N ARG A 30 -30.79 17.47 -14.76
CA ARG A 30 -30.33 18.24 -15.91
C ARG A 30 -28.84 18.00 -16.09
N THR A 31 -28.49 17.24 -17.11
CA THR A 31 -27.13 17.07 -17.61
C THR A 31 -26.64 18.42 -18.15
N LEU A 32 -25.66 19.03 -17.48
CA LEU A 32 -24.95 20.20 -17.99
C LEU A 32 -23.45 19.95 -17.94
N GLY A 33 -22.89 19.82 -19.13
CA GLY A 33 -21.56 20.25 -19.56
C GLY A 33 -20.39 20.12 -18.58
N ALA A 34 -19.49 19.18 -18.87
CA ALA A 34 -18.12 19.24 -18.41
C ALA A 34 -17.49 20.61 -18.74
N THR A 35 -17.02 21.33 -17.73
CA THR A 35 -15.88 22.25 -17.87
C THR A 35 -15.19 22.45 -16.52
N ARG A 36 -13.86 22.48 -16.58
CA ARG A 36 -12.93 22.48 -15.45
C ARG A 36 -12.92 23.85 -14.77
N ARG A 37 -13.34 23.95 -13.49
CA ARG A 37 -12.73 24.81 -12.45
C ARG A 37 -13.46 24.71 -11.10
N CYS A 38 -12.65 24.44 -10.07
CA CYS A 38 -12.77 24.72 -8.63
C CYS A 38 -14.16 24.92 -8.01
N VAL A 39 -14.58 24.00 -7.12
CA VAL A 39 -15.31 24.35 -5.89
C VAL A 39 -14.88 23.40 -4.76
N LEU A 40 -14.28 23.98 -3.72
CA LEU A 40 -14.22 23.40 -2.38
C LEU A 40 -15.61 23.57 -1.76
N ALA A 41 -16.33 22.48 -1.52
CA ALA A 41 -17.51 22.45 -0.65
C ALA A 41 -17.82 20.99 -0.30
N VAL A 42 -17.26 20.48 0.80
CA VAL A 42 -17.78 19.28 1.46
C VAL A 42 -18.56 19.74 2.69
N ALA A 43 -19.86 19.91 2.51
CA ALA A 43 -20.82 19.98 3.59
C ALA A 43 -21.89 18.93 3.28
N GLY A 44 -21.97 17.90 4.11
CA GLY A 44 -23.04 16.90 4.02
C GLY A 44 -22.61 15.53 4.50
N ALA A 45 -23.15 15.13 5.64
CA ALA A 45 -22.93 13.84 6.28
C ALA A 45 -23.35 12.66 5.39
N THR A 46 -22.47 11.65 5.30
CA THR A 46 -22.76 10.30 4.79
C THR A 46 -22.04 9.27 5.65
N PRO A 47 -22.60 8.06 5.82
CA PRO A 47 -22.24 7.11 6.88
C PRO A 47 -20.78 6.62 6.80
N LEU A 48 -20.16 6.51 7.97
CA LEU A 48 -18.75 6.20 8.26
C LEU A 48 -18.31 4.77 7.91
N ALA A 49 -18.83 4.13 6.86
CA ALA A 49 -18.68 2.67 6.68
C ALA A 49 -18.18 2.19 5.31
N ALA A 50 -17.77 3.06 4.39
CA ALA A 50 -17.42 2.58 3.04
C ALA A 50 -16.32 3.38 2.32
N TYR A 51 -15.19 3.71 2.96
CA TYR A 51 -14.09 4.41 2.25
C TYR A 51 -12.66 4.07 2.75
N ALA A 52 -12.44 2.95 3.43
CA ALA A 52 -11.06 2.58 3.82
C ALA A 52 -10.20 2.21 2.59
N ASP A 53 -10.81 1.56 1.59
CA ASP A 53 -10.10 1.14 0.37
C ASP A 53 -9.85 2.30 -0.61
N ASP A 54 -10.77 3.28 -0.65
CA ASP A 54 -10.69 4.42 -1.58
C ASP A 54 -9.71 5.51 -1.11
N VAL A 55 -9.56 5.72 0.20
CA VAL A 55 -8.49 6.60 0.70
C VAL A 55 -7.12 5.98 0.47
N ALA A 56 -7.02 4.65 0.45
CA ALA A 56 -5.78 3.98 0.08
C ALA A 56 -5.49 4.15 -1.42
N ASP A 57 -6.48 4.09 -2.32
CA ASP A 57 -6.23 4.32 -3.75
C ASP A 57 -5.86 5.79 -4.07
N LEU A 58 -6.41 6.75 -3.31
CA LEU A 58 -6.05 8.18 -3.40
C LEU A 58 -4.68 8.51 -2.77
N LEU A 59 -4.28 7.81 -1.71
CA LEU A 59 -2.98 7.99 -1.04
C LEU A 59 -1.85 7.13 -1.64
N TYR A 60 -2.18 6.01 -2.29
CA TYR A 60 -1.21 5.05 -2.85
C TYR A 60 -1.25 4.95 -4.38
N GLY A 61 -2.10 5.74 -5.05
CA GLY A 61 -2.01 6.13 -6.46
C GLY A 61 -1.28 5.17 -7.39
N ALA A 62 -1.81 3.96 -7.55
CA ALA A 62 -1.52 3.06 -8.66
C ALA A 62 -2.46 1.85 -8.55
N LYS A 63 -3.29 1.62 -9.57
CA LYS A 63 -3.87 0.29 -9.80
C LYS A 63 -2.72 -0.65 -10.14
N ALA A 64 -2.10 -1.23 -9.11
CA ALA A 64 -1.10 -2.28 -9.28
C ALA A 64 -1.78 -3.46 -10.00
N LYS A 65 -1.32 -3.76 -11.20
CA LYS A 65 -1.72 -4.97 -11.91
C LYS A 65 -1.13 -6.15 -11.13
N ALA A 66 -2.01 -6.90 -10.47
CA ALA A 66 -1.64 -8.07 -9.67
C ALA A 66 -1.28 -9.22 -10.60
N ASP A 67 -0.05 -9.23 -11.11
CA ASP A 67 0.49 -10.31 -11.91
C ASP A 67 1.85 -10.73 -11.31
N GLY A 68 1.88 -11.83 -10.56
CA GLY A 68 3.13 -12.49 -10.19
C GLY A 68 3.17 -13.08 -8.78
N ASP A 69 4.12 -13.97 -8.56
CA ASP A 69 4.61 -14.39 -7.26
C ASP A 69 5.85 -13.55 -6.88
N ALA A 70 6.62 -13.95 -5.86
CA ALA A 70 7.83 -13.25 -5.47
C ALA A 70 8.86 -13.06 -6.62
N SER A 71 8.79 -13.87 -7.70
CA SER A 71 9.70 -13.74 -8.85
C SER A 71 9.54 -12.44 -9.63
N VAL A 72 8.40 -11.74 -9.46
CA VAL A 72 8.15 -10.47 -10.15
C VAL A 72 9.24 -9.42 -9.86
N PHE A 73 9.79 -9.46 -8.66
CA PHE A 73 10.86 -8.57 -8.21
C PHE A 73 12.25 -8.95 -8.73
N VAL A 74 12.45 -10.13 -9.32
CA VAL A 74 13.77 -10.52 -9.85
C VAL A 74 14.10 -9.71 -11.09
N GLY A 75 15.27 -9.10 -11.12
CA GLY A 75 15.74 -8.33 -12.27
C GLY A 75 16.66 -7.18 -11.87
N THR A 76 16.94 -6.32 -12.83
CA THR A 76 17.79 -5.13 -12.62
C THR A 76 16.93 -3.88 -12.62
N TYR A 77 17.30 -2.94 -11.76
CA TYR A 77 16.59 -1.69 -11.57
C TYR A 77 17.57 -0.51 -11.49
N THR A 78 17.09 0.67 -11.84
CA THR A 78 17.78 1.94 -11.59
C THR A 78 17.14 2.68 -10.42
N ASP A 79 17.90 3.50 -9.73
CA ASP A 79 17.40 4.37 -8.66
C ASP A 79 17.52 5.84 -9.10
N PRO A 80 16.42 6.53 -9.45
CA PRO A 80 16.47 7.94 -9.84
C PRO A 80 17.06 8.86 -8.77
N MET A 81 17.02 8.47 -7.49
CA MET A 81 17.65 9.24 -6.41
C MET A 81 19.16 9.04 -6.32
N HIS A 82 19.70 8.02 -7.01
CA HIS A 82 21.14 7.76 -7.14
C HIS A 82 21.49 7.56 -8.62
N PRO A 83 21.61 8.65 -9.40
CA PRO A 83 21.92 8.58 -10.82
C PRO A 83 23.15 7.71 -11.11
N GLY A 84 23.05 6.84 -12.13
CA GLY A 84 24.08 5.85 -12.47
C GLY A 84 24.07 4.58 -11.61
N GLY A 85 23.30 4.55 -10.53
CA GLY A 85 23.19 3.43 -9.61
C GLY A 85 22.29 2.32 -10.14
N THR A 86 22.73 1.08 -9.97
CA THR A 86 21.94 -0.11 -10.32
C THR A 86 21.63 -0.95 -9.09
N ARG A 87 20.53 -1.70 -9.15
CA ARG A 87 20.09 -2.66 -8.14
C ARG A 87 19.67 -3.95 -8.84
N ALA A 88 20.40 -5.04 -8.63
CA ALA A 88 20.07 -6.36 -9.14
C ALA A 88 19.49 -7.22 -8.02
N ILE A 89 18.23 -7.63 -8.17
CA ILE A 89 17.50 -8.42 -7.17
C ILE A 89 17.48 -9.88 -7.60
N ALA A 90 17.89 -10.76 -6.69
CA ALA A 90 17.83 -12.21 -6.85
C ALA A 90 17.16 -12.86 -5.63
N LEU A 91 16.39 -13.92 -5.86
CA LEU A 91 15.80 -14.71 -4.77
C LEU A 91 16.87 -15.59 -4.13
N LYS A 92 16.78 -15.78 -2.81
CA LYS A 92 17.50 -16.84 -2.10
C LYS A 92 16.66 -18.11 -2.10
N GLU A 93 17.28 -19.27 -1.88
CA GLU A 93 16.55 -20.54 -1.79
C GLU A 93 15.62 -20.60 -0.56
N THR A 94 15.95 -19.84 0.48
CA THR A 94 15.22 -19.81 1.74
C THR A 94 13.86 -19.12 1.61
N LYS A 95 12.80 -19.87 1.92
CA LYS A 95 11.43 -19.40 2.10
C LYS A 95 10.95 -19.71 3.52
N ILE A 96 10.16 -18.82 4.10
CA ILE A 96 9.54 -19.01 5.42
C ILE A 96 8.05 -18.72 5.25
N GLY A 97 7.21 -19.75 5.11
CA GLY A 97 5.79 -19.55 4.79
C GLY A 97 5.59 -18.73 3.49
N PRO A 98 4.83 -17.61 3.52
CA PRO A 98 4.64 -16.75 2.35
C PRO A 98 5.83 -15.80 2.08
N TYR A 99 6.84 -15.79 2.95
CA TYR A 99 7.98 -14.90 2.86
C TYR A 99 9.11 -15.53 2.04
N GLN A 100 9.60 -14.80 1.05
CA GLN A 100 10.73 -15.18 0.21
C GLN A 100 11.93 -14.28 0.52
N LEU A 101 13.06 -14.84 0.95
CA LEU A 101 14.27 -14.05 1.13
C LEU A 101 14.88 -13.68 -0.22
N ALA A 102 15.46 -12.49 -0.31
CA ALA A 102 16.11 -11.97 -1.50
C ALA A 102 17.43 -11.29 -1.14
N ARG A 103 18.25 -11.11 -2.16
CA ARG A 103 19.53 -10.40 -2.13
C ARG A 103 19.49 -9.31 -3.17
N ILE A 104 19.96 -8.12 -2.81
CA ILE A 104 20.11 -7.01 -3.74
C ILE A 104 21.58 -6.65 -3.85
N VAL A 105 22.14 -6.78 -5.05
CA VAL A 105 23.48 -6.25 -5.36
C VAL A 105 23.30 -4.89 -5.99
N GLY A 106 23.95 -3.86 -5.46
CA GLY A 106 23.90 -2.54 -6.06
C GLY A 106 25.24 -1.83 -6.02
N GLY A 107 25.31 -0.69 -6.71
CA GLY A 107 26.52 0.12 -6.77
C GLY A 107 26.55 1.05 -7.98
N GLY A 108 27.62 1.83 -8.06
CA GLY A 108 27.91 2.72 -9.19
C GLY A 108 27.11 4.03 -9.22
N GLY A 109 26.20 4.23 -8.27
CA GLY A 109 25.39 5.45 -8.17
C GLY A 109 26.15 6.61 -7.54
N GLU A 110 25.76 7.83 -7.92
CA GLU A 110 26.27 9.05 -7.30
C GLU A 110 25.99 9.04 -5.78
N GLY A 111 27.05 9.30 -4.99
CA GLY A 111 26.98 9.25 -3.53
C GLY A 111 26.85 7.84 -2.94
N GLU A 112 26.99 6.78 -3.74
CA GLU A 112 26.94 5.39 -3.28
C GLU A 112 28.31 4.68 -3.39
N PRO A 113 28.55 3.64 -2.58
CA PRO A 113 29.71 2.78 -2.76
C PRO A 113 29.71 2.12 -4.15
N PRO A 114 30.89 1.77 -4.70
CA PRO A 114 30.98 1.13 -6.02
C PRO A 114 30.30 -0.23 -6.07
N LEU A 115 30.21 -0.92 -4.93
CA LEU A 115 29.52 -2.20 -4.78
C LEU A 115 29.04 -2.37 -3.35
N TYR A 116 27.84 -2.90 -3.17
CA TYR A 116 27.28 -3.31 -1.89
C TYR A 116 26.22 -4.40 -2.07
N GLU A 117 25.84 -5.01 -0.94
CA GLU A 117 24.79 -6.01 -0.87
C GLU A 117 23.79 -5.64 0.22
N LEU A 118 22.49 -5.74 -0.09
CA LEU A 118 21.40 -5.51 0.84
C LEU A 118 20.56 -6.78 1.03
N PRO A 119 20.21 -7.15 2.26
CA PRO A 119 19.18 -8.14 2.52
C PRO A 119 17.80 -7.60 2.14
N ALA A 120 16.94 -8.47 1.63
CA ALA A 120 15.55 -8.16 1.40
C ALA A 120 14.63 -9.35 1.68
N MET A 121 13.37 -9.05 1.92
CA MET A 121 12.29 -10.02 2.09
C MET A 121 11.11 -9.62 1.24
N ILE A 122 10.57 -10.57 0.48
CA ILE A 122 9.39 -10.39 -0.36
C ILE A 122 8.22 -11.11 0.31
N SER A 123 7.07 -10.44 0.36
CA SER A 123 5.85 -10.96 0.98
C SER A 123 4.61 -10.52 0.22
N PRO A 124 3.45 -11.17 0.44
CA PRO A 124 2.17 -10.57 0.08
C PRO A 124 2.04 -9.19 0.71
N ALA A 125 1.45 -8.25 -0.03
CA ALA A 125 1.16 -6.92 0.48
C ALA A 125 -0.03 -6.98 1.47
N PRO A 126 0.11 -6.48 2.70
CA PRO A 126 -0.99 -6.45 3.67
C PRO A 126 -2.22 -5.75 3.11
N GLY A 127 -3.39 -6.37 3.28
CA GLY A 127 -4.66 -5.81 2.81
C GLY A 127 -4.87 -5.80 1.29
N LYS A 128 -3.93 -6.32 0.48
CA LYS A 128 -4.03 -6.30 -0.98
C LYS A 128 -3.86 -7.69 -1.59
N ARG A 129 -4.97 -8.37 -1.87
CA ARG A 129 -4.97 -9.73 -2.44
C ARG A 129 -4.28 -9.74 -3.81
N GLY A 130 -3.33 -10.66 -3.99
CA GLY A 130 -2.60 -10.82 -5.25
C GLY A 130 -1.50 -9.78 -5.49
N GLN A 131 -1.30 -8.83 -4.58
CA GLN A 131 -0.19 -7.89 -4.65
C GLN A 131 0.94 -8.34 -3.75
N TRP A 132 2.16 -7.98 -4.15
CA TRP A 132 3.37 -8.30 -3.41
C TRP A 132 4.15 -7.03 -3.10
N GLN A 133 4.91 -7.11 -2.01
CA GLN A 133 5.83 -6.07 -1.57
C GLN A 133 7.21 -6.65 -1.33
N ILE A 134 8.21 -5.77 -1.36
CA ILE A 134 9.59 -6.07 -0.97
C ILE A 134 9.99 -5.12 0.16
N THR A 135 10.54 -5.66 1.23
CA THR A 135 11.13 -4.92 2.34
C THR A 135 12.64 -5.08 2.27
N ILE A 136 13.36 -3.96 2.23
CA ILE A 136 14.80 -3.90 1.99
C ILE A 136 15.48 -3.28 3.22
N ASP A 137 16.56 -3.91 3.65
CA ASP A 137 17.40 -3.42 4.74
C ASP A 137 18.60 -2.64 4.20
N PHE A 138 18.57 -1.32 4.35
CA PHE A 138 19.66 -0.43 3.97
C PHE A 138 20.68 -0.18 5.09
N SER A 139 20.53 -0.81 6.26
CA SER A 139 21.47 -0.64 7.38
C SER A 139 22.94 -0.94 7.04
N PRO A 140 23.29 -1.87 6.11
CA PRO A 140 24.68 -2.07 5.69
C PRO A 140 25.32 -0.82 5.03
N LYS A 141 24.48 0.12 4.55
CA LYS A 141 24.89 1.42 3.99
C LYS A 141 24.61 2.60 4.92
N GLY A 142 24.15 2.35 6.15
CA GLY A 142 23.70 3.40 7.09
C GLY A 142 22.28 3.93 6.84
N GLY A 143 21.48 3.25 6.01
CA GLY A 143 20.09 3.61 5.73
C GLY A 143 19.06 2.92 6.64
N PRO A 144 17.75 3.10 6.35
CA PRO A 144 16.68 2.49 7.12
C PRO A 144 16.60 0.97 6.91
N LYS A 145 16.24 0.24 7.95
CA LYS A 145 16.16 -1.23 7.93
C LYS A 145 14.89 -1.81 7.27
N ASP A 146 13.79 -1.05 7.25
CA ASP A 146 12.46 -1.55 6.84
C ASP A 146 11.91 -0.75 5.66
N PHE A 147 12.71 -0.57 4.61
CA PHE A 147 12.27 0.22 3.46
C PHE A 147 11.40 -0.62 2.53
N THR A 148 10.09 -0.36 2.54
CA THR A 148 9.10 -1.20 1.85
C THR A 148 8.66 -0.56 0.53
N GLY A 149 8.72 -1.35 -0.54
CA GLY A 149 8.24 -1.00 -1.87
C GLY A 149 7.24 -2.02 -2.41
N TYR A 150 6.40 -1.58 -3.33
CA TYR A 150 5.31 -2.37 -3.93
C TYR A 150 5.55 -2.54 -5.43
N TRP A 151 5.20 -3.71 -5.96
CA TRP A 151 5.21 -3.92 -7.40
C TRP A 151 4.14 -3.05 -8.05
N ASP A 152 4.53 -2.21 -9.01
CA ASP A 152 3.61 -1.30 -9.72
C ASP A 152 3.35 -1.67 -11.20
N GLY A 153 3.86 -2.82 -11.65
CA GLY A 153 3.67 -3.37 -13.00
C GLY A 153 4.93 -3.40 -13.85
N ASP A 154 5.79 -2.39 -13.70
CA ASP A 154 7.03 -2.19 -14.44
C ASP A 154 8.21 -1.80 -13.52
N GLY A 155 8.00 -1.84 -12.20
CA GLY A 155 9.03 -1.54 -11.22
C GLY A 155 8.56 -1.65 -9.78
N ILE A 156 9.39 -1.11 -8.89
CA ILE A 156 9.16 -1.07 -7.45
C ILE A 156 8.89 0.37 -7.05
N ARG A 157 7.69 0.62 -6.53
CA ARG A 157 7.29 1.92 -6.02
C ARG A 157 7.45 1.99 -4.51
N PHE A 158 8.17 2.99 -4.05
CA PHE A 158 8.35 3.32 -2.65
C PHE A 158 7.50 4.54 -2.31
N PRO A 159 6.57 4.43 -1.33
CA PRO A 159 5.81 5.58 -0.86
C PRO A 159 6.71 6.72 -0.38
N PRO A 160 6.26 7.98 -0.45
CA PRO A 160 7.02 9.09 0.11
C PRO A 160 7.13 8.96 1.63
N THR A 161 8.30 9.30 2.15
CA THR A 161 8.49 9.52 3.59
C THR A 161 7.78 10.80 4.04
N PRO A 162 7.44 10.96 5.34
CA PRO A 162 6.84 12.20 5.84
C PRO A 162 7.64 13.46 5.47
N ARG A 163 8.98 13.39 5.56
CA ARG A 163 9.87 14.47 5.15
C ARG A 163 9.79 14.81 3.66
N GLN A 164 9.56 13.82 2.80
CA GLN A 164 9.36 14.07 1.36
C GLN A 164 8.03 14.76 1.11
N VAL A 165 6.97 14.35 1.81
CA VAL A 165 5.65 14.98 1.73
C VAL A 165 5.71 16.44 2.20
N GLU A 166 6.37 16.74 3.32
CA GLU A 166 6.60 18.11 3.82
C GLU A 166 7.33 18.99 2.81
N ARG A 167 8.19 18.40 1.98
CA ARG A 167 8.94 19.08 0.91
C ARG A 167 8.20 19.11 -0.44
N GLY A 168 6.94 18.66 -0.47
CA GLY A 168 6.09 18.67 -1.67
C GLY A 168 6.26 17.46 -2.59
N ASN A 169 7.09 16.48 -2.24
CA ASN A 169 7.14 15.20 -2.97
C ASN A 169 6.12 14.22 -2.41
N THR A 170 4.99 14.10 -3.10
CA THR A 170 3.89 13.19 -2.77
C THR A 170 3.94 11.86 -3.53
N SER A 171 4.83 11.73 -4.53
CA SER A 171 4.88 10.56 -5.42
C SER A 171 5.86 9.47 -4.95
N GLY A 172 6.77 9.82 -4.04
CA GLY A 172 7.77 8.90 -3.51
C GLY A 172 8.94 8.66 -4.48
N ASN A 173 9.51 7.45 -4.43
CA ASN A 173 10.56 7.01 -5.35
C ASN A 173 10.07 5.80 -6.15
N LYS A 174 10.57 5.62 -7.37
CA LYS A 174 10.32 4.43 -8.17
C LYS A 174 11.64 3.89 -8.69
N TRP A 175 11.84 2.59 -8.54
CA TRP A 175 12.88 1.87 -9.23
C TRP A 175 12.27 1.16 -10.44
N PRO A 176 12.40 1.71 -11.66
CA PRO A 176 11.93 1.05 -12.85
C PRO A 176 12.80 -0.18 -13.14
N LYS A 177 12.16 -1.25 -13.61
CA LYS A 177 12.85 -2.47 -14.02
C LYS A 177 13.43 -2.27 -15.41
N THR A 178 14.72 -2.56 -15.59
CA THR A 178 15.43 -2.40 -16.86
C THR A 178 15.53 -3.69 -17.68
N SER A 179 15.36 -4.84 -17.04
CA SER A 179 15.48 -6.18 -17.64
C SER A 179 14.73 -7.22 -16.80
#